data_AF-A0A2N5GI37-F1
#
_entry.id   AF-A0A2N5GI37-F1
#
_cell.length_a   1.000
_cell.length_b   1.000
_cell.length_c   1.000
_cell.angle_alpha   90.00
_cell.angle_beta   90.00
_cell.angle_gamma   90.00
#
_symmetry.space_group_name_H-M   'P 1'
#
loop_
_entity.id
_entity.type
_entity.pdbx_description
1 polymer ?
#
loop_
_entity_poly.entity_id
_entity_poly.type
_entity_poly.pdbx_seq_one_letter_code
_entity_poly.pdbx_strand_id
1 'polypeptide(L)' 'MADRNHIKQLCSKFKGKEYGLVEFQNRLETAIFPDELEGFKHSLINELEEIRFTKLEENFYHLGLEVVEKILNRID' A
#
# COMPACT_ATOMS: atom_id res chain seq x y z
N MET A 1 -12.02 11.05 8.46
CA MET A 1 -10.90 12.00 8.23
C MET A 1 -9.58 11.49 8.81
N ALA A 2 -9.56 10.91 10.01
CA ALA A 2 -8.34 10.35 10.60
C ALA A 2 -7.71 9.21 9.78
N ASP A 3 -8.55 8.38 9.14
CA ASP A 3 -8.11 7.14 8.48
C ASP A 3 -7.37 7.41 7.16
N ARG A 4 -7.83 8.38 6.36
CA ARG A 4 -7.15 8.77 5.12
C ARG A 4 -5.77 9.38 5.40
N ASN A 5 -5.63 10.16 6.47
CA ASN A 5 -4.32 10.69 6.88
C ASN A 5 -3.37 9.58 7.33
N HIS A 6 -3.88 8.56 8.02
CA HIS A 6 -3.08 7.40 8.38
C HIS A 6 -2.58 6.64 7.15
N ILE A 7 -3.45 6.39 6.15
CA ILE A 7 -3.06 5.74 4.90
C ILE A 7 -2.01 6.58 4.14
N LYS A 8 -2.17 7.91 4.07
CA LYS A 8 -1.18 8.82 3.48
C LYS A 8 0.17 8.74 4.20
N GLN A 9 0.18 8.63 5.53
CA GLN A 9 1.42 8.42 6.30
C GLN A 9 2.08 7.09 5.95
N LEU A 10 1.31 6.00 5.84
CA LEU A 10 1.86 4.71 5.42
C LEU A 10 2.48 4.78 4.01
N CYS A 11 1.83 5.48 3.09
CA CYS A 11 2.38 5.73 1.76
C CYS A 11 3.70 6.53 1.83
N SER A 12 3.74 7.58 2.66
CA SER A 12 4.93 8.42 2.84
C SER A 12 6.12 7.64 3.40
N LYS A 13 5.89 6.79 4.41
CA LYS A 13 6.95 5.96 5.01
C LYS A 13 7.49 4.91 4.04
N PHE A 14 6.62 4.31 3.21
CA PHE A 14 7.08 3.43 2.14
C PHE A 14 7.96 4.17 1.13
N LYS A 15 7.51 5.35 0.65
CA LYS A 15 8.30 6.21 -0.25
C LYS A 15 9.66 6.55 0.37
N GLY A 16 9.68 6.87 1.67
CA GLY A 16 10.89 7.14 2.46
C GLY A 16 11.79 5.93 2.73
N LYS A 17 11.42 4.73 2.26
CA LYS A 17 12.14 3.47 2.51
C LYS A 17 12.27 3.12 4.00
N GLU A 18 11.36 3.59 4.84
CA GLU A 18 11.34 3.24 6.27
C GLU A 18 10.99 1.76 6.50
N TYR A 19 10.36 1.11 5.51
CA TYR A 19 10.08 -0.31 5.50
C TYR A 19 9.98 -0.87 4.06
N GLY A 20 10.14 -2.19 3.93
CA GLY A 20 10.00 -2.92 2.67
C GLY A 20 8.55 -3.27 2.31
N LEU A 21 8.37 -3.92 1.16
CA LEU A 21 7.05 -4.28 0.60
C LEU A 21 6.21 -5.13 1.57
N VAL A 22 6.81 -6.15 2.19
CA VAL A 22 6.10 -7.07 3.08
C VAL A 22 5.55 -6.33 4.31
N GLU A 23 6.34 -5.47 4.92
CA GLU A 23 5.90 -4.69 6.07
C GLU A 23 4.86 -3.63 5.67
N PHE A 24 5.00 -3.02 4.48
CA PHE A 24 3.98 -2.12 3.95
C PHE A 24 2.64 -2.82 3.74
N GLN A 25 2.64 -4.02 3.15
CA GLN A 25 1.44 -4.85 2.99
C GLN A 25 0.77 -5.12 4.35
N ASN A 26 1.52 -5.62 5.33
CA ASN A 26 0.98 -5.93 6.68
C ASN A 26 0.36 -4.70 7.35
N ARG A 27 0.97 -3.52 7.17
CA ARG A 27 0.44 -2.26 7.72
C ARG A 27 -0.83 -1.81 7.00
N LEU A 28 -0.91 -1.97 5.68
CA LEU A 28 -2.13 -1.68 4.93
C LEU A 28 -3.27 -2.63 5.29
N GLU A 29 -2.98 -3.91 5.51
CA GLU A 29 -3.98 -4.91 5.88
C GLU A 29 -4.62 -4.59 7.24
N THR A 30 -3.84 -4.08 8.18
CA THR A 30 -4.32 -3.67 9.52
C THR A 30 -4.83 -2.23 9.57
N ALA A 31 -4.59 -1.41 8.53
CA ALA A 31 -5.11 -0.06 8.45
C ALA A 31 -6.64 -0.06 8.25
N ILE A 32 -7.29 0.89 8.92
CA ILE A 32 -8.72 1.17 8.74
C ILE A 32 -8.86 1.98 7.45
N PHE A 33 -9.67 1.47 6.52
CA PHE A 33 -10.07 2.20 5.32
C PHE A 33 -11.52 2.68 5.50
N PRO A 34 -11.89 3.83 4.92
CA PRO A 34 -13.30 4.20 4.78
C PRO A 34 -14.09 3.09 4.08
N ASP A 35 -15.34 2.84 4.49
CA ASP A 35 -16.19 1.77 3.96
C ASP A 35 -16.29 1.82 2.43
N GLU A 36 -16.34 3.01 1.84
CA GLU A 36 -16.39 3.19 0.39
C GLU A 36 -15.11 2.75 -0.36
N LEU A 37 -14.04 2.44 0.37
CA LEU A 37 -12.74 1.99 -0.12
C LEU A 37 -12.38 0.57 0.33
N GLU A 38 -13.25 -0.16 1.03
CA GLU A 38 -12.94 -1.51 1.51
C GLU A 38 -12.65 -2.48 0.35
N GLY A 39 -13.45 -2.44 -0.73
CA GLY A 39 -13.16 -3.23 -1.93
C GLY A 39 -11.85 -2.83 -2.62
N PHE A 40 -11.49 -1.54 -2.54
CA PHE A 40 -10.21 -1.05 -3.06
C PHE A 40 -9.03 -1.57 -2.23
N LYS A 41 -9.16 -1.59 -0.89
CA LYS A 41 -8.17 -2.19 0.02
C LYS A 41 -7.88 -3.63 -0.36
N HIS A 42 -8.90 -4.46 -0.57
CA HIS A 42 -8.69 -5.86 -0.98
C HIS A 42 -7.92 -5.99 -2.29
N SER A 43 -8.23 -5.16 -3.28
CA SER A 43 -7.50 -5.14 -4.55
C SER A 43 -6.02 -4.80 -4.36
N LEU A 44 -5.70 -3.84 -3.49
CA LEU A 44 -4.33 -3.44 -3.21
C LEU A 44 -3.53 -4.54 -2.51
N ILE A 45 -4.14 -5.22 -1.53
CA ILE A 45 -3.48 -6.32 -0.82
C ILE A 45 -3.16 -7.45 -1.79
N ASN A 46 -4.10 -7.83 -2.67
CA ASN A 46 -3.86 -8.85 -3.68
C ASN A 46 -2.73 -8.46 -4.64
N GLU A 47 -2.67 -7.19 -5.07
CA GLU A 47 -1.60 -6.71 -5.93
C GLU A 47 -0.23 -6.76 -5.24
N LEU A 48 -0.16 -6.40 -3.95
CA LEU A 48 1.06 -6.50 -3.15
C LEU A 48 1.50 -7.95 -2.95
N GLU A 49 0.55 -8.88 -2.77
CA GLU A 49 0.83 -10.31 -2.73
C GLU A 49 1.37 -10.82 -4.07
N GLU A 50 0.77 -10.43 -5.18
CA GLU A 50 1.25 -10.81 -6.51
C GLU A 50 2.71 -10.34 -6.71
N ILE A 51 3.01 -9.08 -6.35
CA ILE A 51 4.39 -8.57 -6.41
C ILE A 51 5.31 -9.44 -5.56
N ARG A 52 4.94 -9.68 -4.31
CA ARG A 52 5.73 -10.44 -3.34
C ARG A 52 6.02 -11.88 -3.79
N PHE A 53 5.06 -12.55 -4.44
CA PHE A 53 5.19 -13.96 -4.79
C PHE A 53 5.67 -14.21 -6.23
N THR A 54 5.56 -13.24 -7.14
CA THR A 54 5.86 -13.45 -8.57
C THR A 54 7.02 -12.63 -9.11
N LYS A 55 7.47 -11.60 -8.39
CA LYS A 55 8.51 -10.68 -8.86
C LYS A 55 9.81 -10.89 -8.09
N LEU A 56 10.92 -10.47 -8.69
CA LEU A 56 12.21 -10.43 -8.01
C LEU A 56 12.21 -9.33 -6.94
N GLU A 57 12.85 -9.59 -5.80
CA GLU A 57 12.89 -8.65 -4.66
C GLU A 57 13.46 -7.28 -5.04
N GLU A 58 14.40 -7.23 -6.00
CA GLU A 58 14.95 -5.98 -6.53
C GLU A 58 13.87 -5.05 -7.12
N ASN A 59 12.75 -5.61 -7.60
CA ASN A 59 11.63 -4.88 -8.18
C ASN A 59 10.57 -4.48 -7.16
N PHE A 60 10.61 -5.01 -5.93
CA PHE A 60 9.57 -4.78 -4.93
C PHE A 60 9.36 -3.31 -4.61
N TYR A 61 10.45 -2.55 -4.50
CA TYR A 61 10.34 -1.13 -4.19
C TYR A 61 9.67 -0.36 -5.33
N HIS A 62 10.11 -0.58 -6.57
CA HIS A 62 9.56 0.12 -7.74
C HIS A 62 8.08 -0.21 -7.95
N LEU A 63 7.71 -1.49 -7.92
CA LEU A 63 6.32 -1.92 -8.09
C LEU A 63 5.44 -1.49 -6.90
N GLY A 64 6.00 -1.51 -5.68
CA GLY A 64 5.31 -0.98 -4.51
C GLY A 64 5.03 0.53 -4.61
N LEU A 65 5.89 1.31 -5.29
CA LEU A 65 5.64 2.72 -5.54
C LEU A 65 4.45 2.94 -6.47
N GLU A 66 4.27 2.08 -7.48
CA GLU A 66 3.08 2.13 -8.35
C GLU A 66 1.80 1.90 -7.54
N VAL A 67 1.80 0.92 -6.63
CA VAL A 67 0.68 0.69 -5.71
C VAL A 67 0.42 1.90 -4.83
N VAL A 68 1.47 2.54 -4.29
CA VAL A 68 1.34 3.77 -3.50
C VAL A 68 0.70 4.90 -4.31
N GLU A 69 1.07 5.08 -5.58
CA GLU A 69 0.45 6.11 -6.43
C GLU A 69 -1.04 5.84 -6.65
N LYS A 70 -1.43 4.58 -6.88
CA LYS A 70 -2.85 4.19 -6.96
C LYS A 70 -3.61 4.55 -5.69
N ILE A 71 -3.02 4.28 -4.52
CA ILE A 71 -3.61 4.62 -3.22
C ILE A 71 -3.84 6.13 -3.13
N LEU A 72 -2.78 6.92 -3.34
CA LEU A 72 -2.82 8.37 -3.20
C LEU A 72 -3.86 9.00 -4.14
N ASN A 73 -3.92 8.55 -5.40
CA ASN A 73 -4.89 9.02 -6.39
C ASN A 73 -6.35 8.72 -6.00
N ARG A 74 -6.58 7.68 -5.20
CA ARG A 74 -7.93 7.26 -4.81
C ARG A 74 -8.42 7.90 -3.52
N ILE A 75 -7.50 8.28 -2.64
CA ILE A 75 -7.81 8.84 -1.31
C ILE A 75 -7.70 10.37 -1.23
N ASP A 76 -7.14 11.03 -2.26
CA ASP A 76 -7.14 12.49 -2.38
C ASP A 76 -8.55 13.08 -2.57
#